data_AF-A0A0B0PW62-F1
#
_entry.id   AF-A0A0B0PW62-F1
#
_cell.length_a   1.000
_cell.length_b   1.000
_cell.length_c   1.000
_cell.angle_alpha   90.00
_cell.angle_beta   90.00
_cell.angle_gamma   90.00
#
_symmetry.space_group_name_H-M   'P 1'
#
loop_
_entity.id
_entity.type
_entity.pdbx_description
1 polymer ?
#
loop_
_entity_poly.entity_id
_entity_poly.type
_entity_poly.pdbx_seq_one_letter_code
_entity_poly.pdbx_strand_id
1 'polypeptide(L)'
;MRVGTTMRQKQKFTHIARSKSFACVANDEEMSSGQKVGRFQFFDITHRKRDGSPLTIETTEIMKKLKDKRVEYEATASSDSSINLDDIDNRVTTEVLGPEKYGRAQAEVQRLRYQMAQMQVSTVEQITQLKAEVASREAEAKRKYDELQLQLKAETVAREAEATRKYDELQLQLQNMMKMFQQNQS
;
A
#
# COMPACT_ATOMS: atom_id res chain seq x y z
N MET A 1 -7.21 5.60 -12.25
CA MET A 1 -7.52 4.38 -11.47
C MET A 1 -9.00 4.06 -11.60
N ARG A 2 -9.37 3.02 -12.35
CA ARG A 2 -10.77 2.60 -12.54
C ARG A 2 -10.99 1.31 -11.74
N VAL A 3 -11.30 1.48 -10.45
CA VAL A 3 -11.51 0.37 -9.52
C VAL A 3 -12.96 -0.10 -9.62
N GLY A 4 -13.20 -1.40 -9.83
CA GLY A 4 -14.44 -2.06 -9.42
C GLY A 4 -15.50 -2.43 -10.47
N THR A 5 -15.31 -2.16 -11.78
CA THR A 5 -16.33 -2.51 -12.79
C THR A 5 -16.40 -4.02 -13.07
N THR A 6 -15.27 -4.70 -13.08
CA THR A 6 -15.17 -6.13 -13.40
C THR A 6 -15.72 -7.06 -12.32
N MET A 7 -15.66 -6.65 -11.03
CA MET A 7 -16.27 -7.43 -9.94
C MET A 7 -17.79 -7.31 -9.92
N ARG A 8 -18.35 -6.11 -10.19
CA ARG A 8 -19.81 -5.94 -10.35
C ARG A 8 -20.38 -6.82 -11.47
N GLN A 9 -19.62 -7.00 -12.54
CA GLN A 9 -20.04 -7.80 -13.70
C GLN A 9 -20.08 -9.32 -13.41
N LYS A 10 -19.39 -9.78 -12.36
CA LYS A 10 -19.35 -11.19 -11.93
C LYS A 10 -20.27 -11.49 -10.72
N GLN A 11 -20.97 -10.49 -10.20
CA GLN A 11 -21.87 -10.65 -9.07
C GLN A 11 -23.18 -11.29 -9.53
N LYS A 12 -23.37 -12.57 -9.20
CA LYS A 12 -24.54 -13.38 -9.62
C LYS A 12 -25.83 -13.12 -8.83
N PHE A 13 -25.74 -12.37 -7.73
CA PHE A 13 -26.87 -12.05 -6.86
C PHE A 13 -27.03 -10.54 -6.70
N THR A 14 -28.15 -10.01 -7.19
CA THR A 14 -28.52 -8.59 -7.11
C THR A 14 -29.12 -8.31 -5.72
N HIS A 15 -28.41 -7.58 -4.85
CA HIS A 15 -28.99 -7.11 -3.59
C HIS A 15 -29.87 -5.86 -3.82
N ILE A 16 -31.11 -5.86 -3.30
CA ILE A 16 -32.07 -4.75 -3.45
C ILE A 16 -31.89 -3.65 -2.39
N ALA A 17 -30.78 -3.65 -1.64
CA ALA A 17 -30.44 -2.53 -0.75
C ALA A 17 -30.14 -1.20 -1.50
N ARG A 18 -30.15 -1.20 -2.85
CA ARG A 18 -29.83 -0.03 -3.69
C ARG A 18 -28.51 0.61 -3.24
N SER A 19 -28.51 1.90 -2.87
CA SER A 19 -27.34 2.63 -2.37
C SER A 19 -27.18 2.55 -0.85
N LYS A 20 -28.12 1.91 -0.13
CA LYS A 20 -28.02 1.74 1.31
C LYS A 20 -27.11 0.55 1.61
N SER A 21 -26.27 0.71 2.62
CA SER A 21 -25.49 -0.41 3.14
C SER A 21 -26.41 -1.36 3.91
N PHE A 22 -25.97 -2.61 4.05
CA PHE A 22 -26.63 -3.61 4.90
C PHE A 22 -26.82 -3.11 6.35
N ALA A 23 -25.85 -2.37 6.89
CA ALA A 23 -25.96 -1.77 8.22
C ALA A 23 -27.08 -0.71 8.30
N CYS A 24 -27.24 0.13 7.26
CA CYS A 24 -28.35 1.09 7.23
C CYS A 24 -29.71 0.39 7.16
N VAL A 25 -29.81 -0.70 6.41
CA VAL A 25 -31.06 -1.48 6.29
C VAL A 25 -31.43 -2.12 7.64
N ALA A 26 -30.45 -2.67 8.36
CA ALA A 26 -30.69 -3.20 9.70
C ALA A 26 -31.17 -2.10 10.65
N ASN A 27 -30.44 -0.97 10.71
CA ASN A 27 -30.79 0.14 11.60
C ASN A 27 -32.19 0.72 11.31
N ASP A 28 -32.56 0.89 10.05
CA ASP A 28 -33.90 1.41 9.69
C ASP A 28 -35.02 0.50 10.21
N GLU A 29 -34.81 -0.82 10.16
CA GLU A 29 -35.77 -1.82 10.65
C GLU A 29 -35.74 -1.96 12.18
N GLU A 30 -34.58 -1.83 12.83
CA GLU A 30 -34.49 -1.79 14.29
C GLU A 30 -35.25 -0.57 14.85
N MET A 31 -35.14 0.57 14.15
CA MET A 31 -35.86 1.80 14.52
C MET A 31 -37.37 1.70 14.29
N SER A 32 -37.82 0.89 13.34
CA SER A 32 -39.25 0.69 13.06
C SER A 32 -39.88 -0.37 13.96
N SER A 33 -39.16 -1.46 14.23
CA SER A 33 -39.62 -2.61 15.03
C SER A 33 -39.36 -2.44 16.53
N GLY A 34 -38.45 -1.55 16.92
CA GLY A 34 -38.04 -1.34 18.31
C GLY A 34 -37.21 -2.49 18.89
N GLN A 35 -36.80 -3.45 18.06
CA GLN A 35 -36.04 -4.64 18.43
C GLN A 35 -34.86 -4.83 17.49
N LYS A 36 -33.81 -5.53 17.95
CA LYS A 36 -32.70 -5.88 17.08
C LYS A 36 -33.15 -6.81 15.97
N VAL A 37 -32.68 -6.57 14.76
CA VAL A 37 -33.04 -7.40 13.61
C VAL A 37 -32.22 -8.68 13.66
N GLY A 38 -32.90 -9.80 13.90
CA GLY A 38 -32.28 -11.12 13.87
C GLY A 38 -31.73 -11.48 12.49
N ARG A 39 -30.76 -12.40 12.40
CA ARG A 39 -30.13 -12.79 11.12
C ARG A 39 -31.15 -13.37 10.12
N PHE A 40 -32.15 -14.09 10.62
CA PHE A 40 -33.24 -14.61 9.81
C PHE A 40 -34.10 -13.47 9.23
N GLN A 41 -34.52 -12.52 10.07
CA GLN A 41 -35.27 -11.33 9.64
C GLN A 41 -34.45 -10.48 8.67
N PHE A 42 -33.15 -10.33 8.91
CA PHE A 42 -32.23 -9.63 8.02
C PHE A 42 -32.15 -10.29 6.63
N PHE A 43 -32.11 -11.63 6.59
CA PHE A 43 -32.17 -12.37 5.33
C PHE A 43 -33.50 -12.11 4.60
N ASP A 44 -34.62 -12.10 5.31
CA ASP A 44 -35.94 -11.83 4.72
C ASP A 44 -36.02 -10.44 4.06
N ILE A 45 -35.56 -9.40 4.77
CA ILE A 45 -35.57 -8.01 4.31
C ILE A 45 -34.67 -7.82 3.08
N THR A 46 -33.48 -8.42 3.10
CA THR A 46 -32.47 -8.22 2.05
C THR A 46 -32.74 -9.00 0.77
N HIS A 47 -33.60 -10.02 0.82
CA HIS A 47 -33.93 -10.88 -0.31
C HIS A 47 -35.41 -10.78 -0.76
N ARG A 48 -36.11 -9.71 -0.35
CA ARG A 48 -37.42 -9.34 -0.88
C ARG A 48 -37.35 -8.19 -1.87
N LYS A 49 -38.27 -8.21 -2.83
CA LYS A 49 -38.54 -7.09 -3.73
C LYS A 49 -39.34 -6.02 -2.99
N ARG A 50 -39.46 -4.84 -3.61
CA ARG A 50 -40.21 -3.70 -3.04
C ARG A 50 -41.70 -3.98 -2.83
N ASP A 51 -42.26 -4.90 -3.62
CA ASP A 51 -43.64 -5.37 -3.48
C ASP A 51 -43.82 -6.43 -2.38
N GLY A 52 -42.74 -6.76 -1.66
CA GLY A 52 -42.73 -7.77 -0.60
C GLY A 52 -42.58 -9.22 -1.09
N SER A 53 -42.53 -9.46 -2.41
CA SER A 53 -42.35 -10.82 -2.95
C SER A 53 -40.89 -11.30 -2.83
N PRO A 54 -40.63 -12.62 -2.69
CA PRO A 54 -39.27 -13.15 -2.70
C PRO A 54 -38.54 -12.86 -4.02
N LEU A 55 -37.23 -12.64 -3.94
CA LEU A 55 -36.43 -12.29 -5.12
C LEU A 55 -36.36 -13.42 -6.15
N THR A 56 -36.20 -14.67 -5.69
CA THR A 56 -36.08 -15.87 -6.52
C THR A 56 -36.84 -17.05 -5.91
N ILE A 57 -37.11 -18.09 -6.70
CA ILE A 57 -37.72 -19.35 -6.22
C ILE A 57 -36.85 -19.99 -5.12
N GLU A 58 -35.53 -20.01 -5.31
CA GLU A 58 -34.57 -20.48 -4.31
C GLU A 58 -34.67 -19.69 -2.99
N THR A 59 -34.84 -18.37 -3.06
CA THR A 59 -35.05 -17.53 -1.88
C THR A 59 -36.33 -17.94 -1.16
N THR A 60 -37.42 -18.22 -1.89
CA THR A 60 -38.68 -18.70 -1.33
C THR A 60 -38.50 -20.03 -0.60
N GLU A 61 -37.76 -20.98 -1.18
CA GLU A 61 -37.47 -22.26 -0.55
C GLU A 61 -36.64 -22.12 0.72
N ILE A 62 -35.62 -21.25 0.69
CA ILE A 62 -34.76 -20.96 1.84
C ILE A 62 -35.55 -20.28 2.96
N MET A 63 -36.36 -19.26 2.65
CA MET A 63 -37.24 -18.59 3.61
C MET A 63 -38.23 -19.56 4.25
N LYS A 64 -38.79 -20.48 3.46
CA LYS A 64 -39.69 -21.53 3.97
C LYS A 64 -38.95 -22.44 4.96
N LYS A 65 -37.78 -22.96 4.58
CA LYS A 65 -36.96 -23.82 5.46
C LYS A 65 -36.57 -23.12 6.76
N LEU A 66 -36.21 -21.84 6.70
CA LEU A 66 -35.89 -21.04 7.88
C LEU A 66 -37.11 -20.86 8.80
N LYS A 67 -38.29 -20.60 8.25
CA LYS A 67 -39.55 -20.49 9.02
C LYS A 67 -39.94 -21.81 9.68
N ASP A 68 -39.91 -22.91 8.93
CA ASP A 68 -40.28 -24.24 9.42
C ASP A 68 -39.34 -24.65 10.57
N LYS A 69 -38.02 -24.47 10.42
CA LYS A 69 -37.04 -24.77 11.47
C LYS A 69 -37.15 -23.85 12.68
N ARG A 70 -37.47 -22.57 12.49
CA ARG A 70 -37.66 -21.64 13.61
C ARG A 70 -38.82 -22.08 14.51
N VAL A 71 -39.94 -22.49 13.90
CA VAL A 71 -41.09 -23.01 14.66
C VAL A 71 -40.73 -24.29 15.45
N GLU A 72 -39.95 -25.20 14.84
CA GLU A 72 -39.44 -26.40 15.51
C GLU A 72 -38.58 -26.05 16.75
N TYR A 73 -37.67 -25.09 16.61
CA TYR A 73 -36.81 -24.66 17.72
C TYR A 73 -37.53 -23.80 18.77
N GLU A 74 -38.52 -23.00 18.40
CA GLU A 74 -39.36 -22.26 19.37
C GLU A 74 -40.23 -23.20 20.20
N ALA A 75 -40.77 -24.27 19.59
CA ALA A 75 -41.54 -25.29 20.31
C ALA A 75 -40.70 -26.04 21.35
N THR A 76 -39.41 -26.29 21.05
CA THR A 76 -38.49 -26.96 21.97
C THR A 76 -37.94 -26.01 23.05
N ALA A 77 -37.61 -24.77 22.69
CA ALA A 77 -37.20 -23.73 23.65
C ALA A 77 -38.31 -23.34 24.64
N SER A 78 -39.58 -23.46 24.25
CA SER A 78 -40.72 -23.31 25.17
C SER A 78 -40.64 -24.25 26.38
N SER A 79 -39.94 -25.39 26.27
CA SER A 79 -39.71 -26.33 27.38
C SER A 79 -38.41 -26.07 28.15
N ASP A 80 -37.44 -25.37 27.56
CA ASP A 80 -36.13 -25.08 28.15
C ASP A 80 -35.88 -23.56 28.19
N SER A 81 -36.26 -22.95 29.32
CA SER A 81 -36.20 -21.50 29.55
C SER A 81 -34.79 -20.87 29.45
N SER A 82 -33.75 -21.67 29.22
CA SER A 82 -32.36 -21.21 29.09
C SER A 82 -32.00 -20.72 27.67
N ILE A 83 -32.84 -20.98 26.66
CA ILE A 83 -32.54 -20.68 25.26
C ILE A 83 -33.03 -19.27 24.91
N ASN A 84 -32.11 -18.37 24.56
CA ASN A 84 -32.40 -17.01 24.09
C ASN A 84 -32.89 -17.04 22.62
N LEU A 85 -33.89 -16.20 22.27
CA LEU A 85 -34.39 -16.05 20.89
C LEU A 85 -33.29 -15.70 19.88
N ASP A 86 -32.31 -14.87 20.26
CA ASP A 86 -31.15 -14.55 19.41
C ASP A 86 -30.29 -15.80 19.13
N ASP A 87 -30.24 -16.75 20.07
CA ASP A 87 -29.50 -18.01 19.94
C ASP A 87 -30.23 -18.97 18.99
N ILE A 88 -31.58 -18.98 19.04
CA ILE A 88 -32.43 -19.75 18.11
C ILE A 88 -32.23 -19.26 16.68
N ASP A 89 -32.32 -17.95 16.45
CA ASP A 89 -32.18 -17.36 15.12
C ASP A 89 -30.79 -17.63 14.53
N ASN A 90 -29.74 -17.52 15.34
CA ASN A 90 -28.36 -17.81 14.93
C ASN A 90 -28.17 -19.29 14.58
N ARG A 91 -28.75 -20.20 15.36
CA ARG A 91 -28.70 -21.64 15.14
C ARG A 91 -29.45 -22.06 13.88
N VAL A 92 -30.70 -21.61 13.72
CA VAL A 92 -31.53 -21.87 12.52
C VAL A 92 -30.84 -21.37 11.26
N THR A 93 -30.30 -20.14 11.30
CA THR A 93 -29.58 -19.56 10.17
C THR A 93 -28.35 -20.38 9.80
N THR A 94 -27.58 -20.83 10.79
CA THR A 94 -26.35 -21.61 10.57
C THR A 94 -26.65 -23.00 10.00
N GLU A 95 -27.76 -23.64 10.38
CA GLU A 95 -28.14 -24.94 9.84
C GLU A 95 -28.71 -24.87 8.42
N VAL A 96 -29.43 -23.80 8.06
CA VAL A 96 -30.01 -23.66 6.72
C VAL A 96 -29.04 -23.03 5.73
N LEU A 97 -28.32 -21.98 6.13
CA LEU A 97 -27.41 -21.21 5.26
C LEU A 97 -25.94 -21.66 5.38
N GLY A 98 -25.62 -22.46 6.40
CA GLY A 98 -24.24 -22.84 6.75
C GLY A 98 -23.55 -21.84 7.68
N PRO A 99 -22.41 -22.22 8.28
CA PRO A 99 -21.62 -21.32 9.10
C PRO A 99 -21.10 -20.14 8.27
N GLU A 100 -21.08 -18.97 8.89
CA GLU A 100 -20.60 -17.74 8.27
C GLU A 100 -19.14 -17.93 7.84
N LYS A 101 -18.87 -17.81 6.53
CA LYS A 101 -17.54 -18.09 5.93
C LYS A 101 -16.51 -16.99 6.20
N TYR A 102 -16.64 -16.25 7.30
CA TYR A 102 -15.79 -15.12 7.69
C TYR A 102 -14.30 -15.50 7.79
N GLY A 103 -14.01 -16.73 8.24
CA GLY A 103 -12.64 -17.21 8.43
C GLY A 103 -11.78 -17.21 7.17
N ARG A 104 -12.37 -17.48 5.99
CA ARG A 104 -11.63 -17.46 4.71
C ARG A 104 -11.25 -16.04 4.31
N ALA A 105 -12.17 -15.08 4.47
CA ALA A 105 -11.91 -13.68 4.16
C ALA A 105 -10.87 -13.08 5.11
N GLN A 106 -10.92 -13.41 6.40
CA GLN A 106 -9.98 -12.92 7.39
C GLN A 106 -8.55 -13.45 7.16
N ALA A 107 -8.40 -14.72 6.80
CA ALA A 107 -7.09 -15.31 6.47
C ALA A 107 -6.43 -14.63 5.25
N GLU A 108 -7.20 -14.35 4.20
CA GLU A 108 -6.69 -13.65 3.00
C GLU A 108 -6.27 -12.21 3.34
N VAL A 109 -7.06 -11.51 4.18
CA VAL A 109 -6.71 -10.16 4.66
C VAL A 109 -5.42 -10.17 5.46
N GLN A 110 -5.21 -11.15 6.34
CA GLN A 110 -3.95 -11.26 7.09
C GLN A 110 -2.76 -11.55 6.20
N ARG A 111 -2.91 -12.46 5.22
CA ARG A 111 -1.87 -12.74 4.22
C ARG A 111 -1.48 -11.49 3.45
N LEU A 112 -2.46 -10.71 2.99
CA LEU A 112 -2.22 -9.46 2.27
C LEU A 112 -1.51 -8.43 3.16
N ARG A 113 -1.91 -8.31 4.43
CA ARG A 113 -1.22 -7.43 5.40
C ARG A 113 0.24 -7.82 5.57
N TYR A 114 0.52 -9.11 5.72
CA TYR A 114 1.89 -9.61 5.82
C TYR A 114 2.73 -9.29 4.58
N GLN A 115 2.17 -9.51 3.39
CA GLN A 115 2.85 -9.16 2.13
C GLN A 115 3.11 -7.66 2.00
N MET A 116 2.14 -6.82 2.37
CA MET A 116 2.33 -5.36 2.36
C MET A 116 3.43 -4.92 3.32
N ALA A 117 3.51 -5.51 4.51
CA ALA A 117 4.58 -5.21 5.47
C ALA A 117 5.95 -5.60 4.91
N GLN A 118 6.07 -6.79 4.29
CA GLN A 118 7.30 -7.24 3.65
C GLN A 118 7.75 -6.31 2.51
N MET A 119 6.82 -5.88 1.65
CA MET A 119 7.13 -4.92 0.59
C MET A 119 7.56 -3.56 1.14
N GLN A 120 6.94 -3.08 2.23
CA GLN A 120 7.33 -1.83 2.88
C GLN A 120 8.76 -1.90 3.42
N VAL A 121 9.11 -2.98 4.12
CA VAL A 121 10.47 -3.17 4.65
C VAL A 121 11.49 -3.18 3.51
N SER A 122 11.27 -3.97 2.46
CA SER A 122 12.18 -4.04 1.32
C SER A 122 12.33 -2.68 0.60
N THR A 123 11.24 -1.91 0.49
CA THR A 123 11.28 -0.58 -0.13
C THR A 123 12.11 0.39 0.72
N VAL A 124 11.96 0.38 2.04
CA VAL A 124 12.73 1.24 2.94
C VAL A 124 14.22 0.88 2.91
N GLU A 125 14.55 -0.40 2.86
CA GLU A 125 15.93 -0.88 2.71
C GLU A 125 16.56 -0.37 1.40
N GLN A 126 15.85 -0.50 0.26
CA GLN A 126 16.33 0.00 -1.02
C GLN A 126 16.54 1.51 -1.03
N ILE A 127 15.61 2.29 -0.45
CA ILE A 127 15.77 3.75 -0.33
C ILE A 127 17.02 4.10 0.50
N THR A 128 17.28 3.35 1.56
CA THR A 128 18.43 3.57 2.44
C THR A 128 19.74 3.29 1.70
N GLN A 129 19.81 2.18 0.95
CA GLN A 129 20.97 1.85 0.11
C GLN A 129 21.22 2.91 -0.96
N LEU A 130 20.19 3.32 -1.69
CA LEU A 130 20.31 4.36 -2.73
C LEU A 130 20.77 5.69 -2.16
N LYS A 131 20.28 6.09 -0.97
CA LYS A 131 20.76 7.31 -0.29
C LYS A 131 22.25 7.24 0.06
N ALA A 132 22.72 6.10 0.56
CA ALA A 132 24.13 5.91 0.87
C ALA A 132 24.99 5.94 -0.41
N GLU A 133 24.52 5.32 -1.48
CA GLU A 133 25.21 5.30 -2.78
C GLU A 133 25.30 6.71 -3.39
N VAL A 134 24.21 7.48 -3.34
CA VAL A 134 24.19 8.88 -3.80
C VAL A 134 25.19 9.73 -3.00
N ALA A 135 25.17 9.64 -1.67
CA ALA A 135 26.11 10.38 -0.83
C ALA A 135 27.58 10.00 -1.12
N SER A 136 27.86 8.72 -1.37
CA SER A 136 29.19 8.26 -1.76
C SER A 136 29.62 8.84 -3.11
N ARG A 137 28.73 8.83 -4.12
CA ARG A 137 29.02 9.39 -5.45
C ARG A 137 29.24 10.90 -5.40
N GLU A 138 28.46 11.63 -4.63
CA GLU A 138 28.64 13.08 -4.43
C GLU A 138 29.99 13.40 -3.77
N ALA A 139 30.37 12.64 -2.75
CA ALA A 139 31.66 12.81 -2.08
C ALA A 139 32.84 12.51 -3.03
N GLU A 140 32.74 11.48 -3.86
CA GLU A 140 33.77 11.15 -4.85
C GLU A 140 33.89 12.24 -5.94
N ALA A 141 32.75 12.73 -6.46
CA ALA A 141 32.73 13.81 -7.43
C ALA A 141 33.38 15.09 -6.87
N LYS A 142 33.10 15.43 -5.62
CA LYS A 142 33.72 16.57 -4.94
C LYS A 142 35.23 16.41 -4.81
N ARG A 143 35.71 15.23 -4.40
CA ARG A 143 37.16 14.94 -4.33
C ARG A 143 37.84 15.11 -5.69
N LYS A 144 37.25 14.58 -6.76
CA LYS A 144 37.78 14.73 -8.13
C LYS A 144 37.85 16.19 -8.56
N TYR A 145 36.85 16.99 -8.19
CA TYR A 145 36.85 18.42 -8.47
C TYR A 145 37.99 19.15 -7.74
N ASP A 146 38.15 18.89 -6.44
CA ASP A 146 39.21 19.51 -5.62
C ASP A 146 40.61 19.09 -6.11
N GLU A 147 40.77 17.83 -6.53
CA GLU A 147 42.01 17.31 -7.11
C GLU A 147 42.37 17.98 -8.44
N LEU A 148 41.40 18.16 -9.35
CA LEU A 148 41.62 18.88 -10.60
C LEU A 148 42.01 20.35 -10.37
N GLN A 149 41.40 21.01 -9.38
CA GLN A 149 41.75 22.38 -9.00
C GLN A 149 43.19 22.48 -8.49
N LEU A 150 43.65 21.48 -7.73
CA LEU A 150 45.03 21.39 -7.25
C LEU A 150 46.01 21.13 -8.40
N GLN A 151 45.69 20.21 -9.31
CA GLN A 151 46.53 19.93 -10.48
C GLN A 151 46.70 21.16 -11.36
N LEU A 152 45.61 21.89 -11.64
CA LEU A 152 45.66 23.11 -12.44
C LEU A 152 46.58 24.15 -11.81
N LYS A 153 46.48 24.38 -10.49
CA LYS A 153 47.35 25.31 -9.76
C LYS A 153 48.82 24.87 -9.78
N ALA A 154 49.08 23.58 -9.58
CA ALA A 154 50.44 23.04 -9.62
C ALA A 154 51.06 23.21 -11.02
N GLU A 155 50.28 22.96 -12.08
CA GLU A 155 50.71 23.13 -13.46
C GLU A 155 50.98 24.60 -13.80
N THR A 156 50.12 25.53 -13.34
CA THR A 156 50.36 26.97 -13.54
C THR A 156 51.65 27.42 -12.86
N VAL A 157 51.90 26.98 -11.62
CA VAL A 157 53.13 27.31 -10.88
C VAL A 157 54.35 26.69 -11.56
N ALA A 158 54.25 25.45 -12.06
CA ALA A 158 55.34 24.80 -12.78
C ALA A 158 55.70 25.54 -14.08
N ARG A 159 54.70 25.98 -14.85
CA ARG A 159 54.93 26.80 -16.07
C ARG A 159 55.57 28.15 -15.76
N GLU A 160 55.12 28.84 -14.72
CA GLU A 160 55.73 30.12 -14.29
C GLU A 160 57.18 29.94 -13.82
N ALA A 161 57.46 28.88 -13.06
CA ALA A 161 58.81 28.54 -12.63
C ALA A 161 59.73 28.16 -13.80
N GLU A 162 59.21 27.50 -14.83
CA GLU A 162 59.98 27.19 -16.03
C GLU A 162 60.25 28.43 -16.88
N ALA A 163 59.26 29.32 -17.03
CA ALA A 163 59.41 30.57 -17.76
C ALA A 163 60.45 31.50 -17.11
N THR A 164 60.43 31.61 -15.78
CA THR A 164 61.41 32.38 -15.01
C THR A 164 62.82 31.80 -15.15
N ARG A 165 62.99 30.48 -15.03
CA ARG A 165 64.29 29.83 -15.27
C ARG A 165 64.85 30.12 -16.66
N LYS A 166 64.01 30.04 -17.71
CA LYS A 166 64.43 30.36 -19.09
C LYS A 166 64.86 31.82 -19.24
N TYR A 167 64.16 32.73 -18.58
CA TYR A 167 64.50 34.15 -18.57
C TYR A 167 65.85 34.42 -17.89
N ASP A 168 66.07 33.84 -16.70
CA ASP A 168 67.32 33.97 -15.95
C ASP A 168 68.51 33.40 -16.73
N GLU A 169 68.32 32.26 -17.40
CA GLU A 169 69.34 31.63 -18.24
C GLU A 169 69.71 32.50 -19.45
N LEU A 170 68.72 33.11 -20.11
CA LEU A 170 68.95 34.08 -21.19
C LEU A 170 69.70 35.32 -20.70
N GLN A 171 69.33 35.86 -19.54
CA GLN A 171 70.05 36.99 -18.95
C GLN A 171 71.52 36.65 -18.70
N LEU A 172 71.80 35.46 -18.17
CA LEU A 172 73.16 35.00 -17.91
C LEU A 172 73.96 34.85 -19.21
N GLN A 173 73.37 34.29 -20.26
CA GLN A 173 74.00 34.18 -21.58
C GLN A 173 74.36 35.56 -22.16
N LEU A 174 73.45 36.53 -22.07
CA LEU A 174 73.70 37.90 -22.54
C LEU A 174 74.83 38.57 -21.76
N GLN A 175 74.86 38.40 -20.43
CA GLN A 175 75.92 38.94 -19.59
C GLN A 175 77.30 38.36 -19.96
N ASN A 176 77.36 37.06 -20.23
CA ASN A 176 78.60 36.40 -20.67
C ASN A 176 79.09 36.94 -22.03
N MET A 177 78.19 37.15 -22.99
CA MET A 177 78.55 37.77 -24.28
C MET A 177 79.10 39.19 -24.12
N MET A 178 78.45 40.03 -23.29
CA MET A 178 78.94 41.39 -23.05
C MET A 178 80.35 41.41 -22.47
N LYS A 179 80.64 40.50 -21.53
CA LYS A 179 81.98 40.38 -20.93
C LYS A 179 83.04 39.97 -21.95
N MET A 180 82.73 39.01 -22.82
CA MET A 180 83.63 38.57 -23.91
C MET A 180 83.91 39.71 -24.90
N PHE A 181 82.90 40.52 -25.25
CA PHE A 181 83.09 41.68 -26.13
C PHE A 181 84.01 42.74 -25.52
N GLN A 182 83.84 43.06 -24.24
CA GLN A 182 84.68 44.03 -23.54
C GLN A 182 86.15 43.57 -23.47
N GLN A 183 86.39 42.28 -23.25
CA GLN A 183 87.74 41.71 -23.20
C GLN A 183 88.48 41.79 -24.55
N ASN A 184 87.78 41.70 -25.67
CA ASN A 184 88.37 41.83 -27.00
C ASN A 184 88.64 43.29 -27.43
N GLN A 185 88.23 44.28 -26.63
CA GLN A 185 88.47 45.71 -26.88
C GLN A 185 89.59 46.31 -25.99
N SER A 186 90.20 45.50 -25.11
CA SER A 186 91.45 45.84 -24.41
C SER A 186 92.65 45.17 -25.08
#